data_AF-A0A4U3AS65-F1
#
_entry.id   AF-A0A4U3AS65-F1
#
_cell.length_a   1.000
_cell.length_b   1.000
_cell.length_c   1.000
_cell.angle_alpha   90.00
_cell.angle_beta   90.00
_cell.angle_gamma   90.00
#
_symmetry.space_group_name_H-M   'P 1'
#
loop_
_entity.id
_entity.type
_entity.pdbx_description
1 polymer ?
#
loop_
_entity_poly.entity_id
_entity_poly.type
_entity_poly.pdbx_seq_one_letter_code
_entity_poly.pdbx_strand_id
1 'polypeptide(L)'
;IDMLSHWSIKQNKIQNARLVSMHGLKSKTVIQSLMDAKKEGHDIKEVIMAVDNDKAGKDFIQTMKCFVDLKEDIPTNEKDWNDVRKKQVSEQQAKETTQPKKMKPIKEVERSV
;
A
#
# COMPACT_ATOMS: atom_id res chain seq x y z
N ILE A 1 8.97 -4.97 -4.81
CA ILE A 1 8.40 -5.38 -3.50
C ILE A 1 7.46 -4.30 -2.99
N ASP A 2 7.76 -3.04 -3.27
CA ASP A 2 7.07 -1.84 -2.75
C ASP A 2 5.60 -1.75 -3.16
N MET A 3 5.25 -2.10 -4.41
CA MET A 3 3.85 -2.12 -4.88
C MET A 3 2.97 -3.02 -4.01
N LEU A 4 3.44 -4.24 -3.71
CA LEU A 4 2.67 -5.18 -2.88
C LEU A 4 2.63 -4.75 -1.42
N SER A 5 3.70 -4.14 -0.91
CA SER A 5 3.71 -3.58 0.44
C SER A 5 2.70 -2.45 0.59
N HIS A 6 2.64 -1.51 -0.37
CA HIS A 6 1.67 -0.43 -0.40
C HIS A 6 0.22 -0.95 -0.47
N TRP A 7 -0.05 -1.90 -1.37
CA TRP A 7 -1.36 -2.53 -1.48
C TRP A 7 -1.76 -3.25 -0.20
N SER A 8 -0.85 -4.04 0.40
CA SER A 8 -1.12 -4.81 1.62
C SER A 8 -1.47 -3.92 2.81
N ILE A 9 -0.81 -2.76 2.97
CA ILE A 9 -1.10 -1.79 4.02
C ILE A 9 -2.50 -1.17 3.83
N LYS A 10 -2.92 -0.96 2.58
CA LYS A 10 -4.15 -0.23 2.22
C LYS A 10 -5.20 -1.10 1.54
N GLN A 11 -5.18 -2.42 1.76
CA GLN A 11 -6.03 -3.39 1.06
C GLN A 11 -7.54 -3.05 1.13
N ASN A 12 -7.98 -2.46 2.24
CA ASN A 12 -9.38 -2.07 2.43
C ASN A 12 -9.75 -0.74 1.73
N LYS A 13 -8.75 0.05 1.30
CA LYS A 13 -8.94 1.37 0.67
C LYS A 13 -8.71 1.32 -0.84
N ILE A 14 -7.85 0.43 -1.33
CA ILE A 14 -7.50 0.32 -2.75
C ILE A 14 -8.43 -0.73 -3.39
N GLN A 15 -9.50 -0.25 -4.03
CA GLN A 15 -10.45 -1.05 -4.79
C GLN A 15 -10.62 -0.46 -6.20
N ASN A 16 -10.93 -1.30 -7.19
CA ASN A 16 -11.08 -0.88 -8.60
C ASN A 16 -9.90 -0.06 -9.14
N ALA A 17 -8.69 -0.42 -8.70
CA ALA A 17 -7.46 0.30 -9.03
C ALA A 17 -6.55 -0.55 -9.92
N ARG A 18 -5.84 0.11 -10.84
CA ARG A 18 -4.72 -0.48 -11.57
C ARG A 18 -3.43 -0.12 -10.85
N LEU A 19 -2.73 -1.13 -10.33
CA LEU A 19 -1.42 -0.96 -9.72
C LEU A 19 -0.33 -1.20 -10.76
N VAL A 20 0.64 -0.30 -10.83
CA VAL A 20 1.74 -0.37 -11.80
C VAL A 20 3.08 -0.23 -11.09
N SER A 21 3.90 -1.26 -11.21
CA SER A 21 5.28 -1.23 -10.73
C SER A 21 6.20 -0.62 -11.80
N MET A 22 6.84 0.50 -11.48
CA MET A 22 7.65 1.24 -12.45
C MET A 22 9.10 0.73 -12.60
N HIS A 23 9.57 -0.15 -11.70
CA HIS A 23 10.97 -0.60 -11.65
C HIS A 23 11.97 0.59 -11.78
N GLY A 24 11.77 1.61 -10.94
CA GLY A 24 12.52 2.88 -10.93
C GLY A 24 11.70 4.10 -11.40
N LEU A 25 12.28 5.29 -11.28
CA LEU A 25 11.64 6.57 -11.60
C LEU A 25 11.59 6.82 -13.13
N LYS A 26 10.66 6.16 -13.81
CA LYS A 26 10.52 6.21 -15.28
C LYS A 26 9.21 6.89 -15.68
N SER A 27 9.28 8.16 -16.09
CA SER A 27 8.11 8.94 -16.52
C SER A 27 7.36 8.30 -17.70
N LYS A 28 8.10 7.69 -18.63
CA LYS A 28 7.51 6.98 -19.78
C LYS A 28 6.54 5.89 -19.35
N THR A 29 6.85 5.14 -18.31
CA THR A 29 6.01 4.05 -17.81
C THR A 29 4.70 4.57 -17.25
N VAL A 30 4.73 5.70 -16.52
CA VAL A 30 3.51 6.32 -15.96
C VAL A 30 2.60 6.80 -17.09
N ILE A 31 3.16 7.55 -18.04
CA ILE A 31 2.41 8.10 -19.16
C ILE A 31 1.84 6.97 -20.03
N GLN A 32 2.64 5.94 -20.32
CA GLN A 32 2.19 4.79 -21.09
C GLN A 32 1.02 4.07 -20.40
N SER A 33 1.14 3.82 -19.09
CA SER A 33 0.05 3.20 -18.34
C SER A 33 -1.23 4.03 -18.34
N LEU A 34 -1.12 5.36 -18.27
CA LEU A 34 -2.27 6.25 -18.32
C LEU A 34 -2.92 6.21 -19.70
N MET A 35 -2.12 6.23 -20.77
CA MET A 35 -2.61 6.11 -22.13
C MET A 35 -3.28 4.76 -22.38
N ASP A 36 -2.71 3.66 -21.89
CA ASP A 36 -3.25 2.32 -22.06
C ASP A 36 -4.60 2.19 -21.35
N ALA A 37 -4.70 2.67 -20.10
CA ALA A 37 -5.97 2.70 -19.38
C ALA A 37 -7.03 3.54 -20.12
N LYS A 38 -6.64 4.69 -20.69
CA LYS A 38 -7.55 5.52 -21.48
C LYS A 38 -7.97 4.86 -22.79
N LYS A 39 -7.06 4.16 -23.48
CA LYS A 39 -7.35 3.41 -24.71
C LYS A 39 -8.26 2.21 -24.46
N GLU A 40 -8.12 1.56 -23.32
CA GLU A 40 -9.02 0.50 -22.85
C GLU A 40 -10.42 1.03 -22.47
N GLY A 41 -10.62 2.35 -22.44
CA GLY A 41 -11.90 2.98 -22.13
C GLY A 41 -12.17 3.12 -20.63
N HIS A 42 -11.14 3.01 -19.79
CA HIS A 42 -11.29 3.21 -18.34
C HIS A 42 -11.36 4.70 -17.99
N ASP A 43 -12.34 5.07 -17.16
CA ASP A 43 -12.44 6.39 -16.56
C ASP A 43 -11.52 6.48 -15.34
N ILE A 44 -10.49 7.32 -15.43
CA ILE A 44 -9.43 7.45 -14.42
C ILE A 44 -9.80 8.60 -13.49
N LYS A 45 -10.37 8.27 -12.34
CA LYS A 45 -10.79 9.27 -11.34
C LYS A 45 -9.63 9.91 -10.59
N GLU A 46 -8.60 9.13 -10.30
CA GLU A 46 -7.42 9.61 -9.58
C GLU A 46 -6.18 8.79 -9.94
N VAL A 47 -5.05 9.50 -9.98
CA VAL A 47 -3.71 8.90 -10.14
C VAL A 47 -2.95 9.17 -8.85
N ILE A 48 -2.46 8.10 -8.21
CA ILE A 48 -1.69 8.20 -6.97
C ILE A 48 -0.27 7.69 -7.24
N MET A 49 0.73 8.51 -6.93
CA MET A 49 2.13 8.11 -7.00
C MET A 49 2.65 7.76 -5.61
N ALA A 50 2.94 6.47 -5.44
CA ALA A 50 3.52 5.89 -4.24
C ALA A 50 5.03 5.64 -4.43
N VAL A 51 5.84 6.69 -4.27
CA VAL A 51 7.31 6.63 -4.40
C VAL A 51 8.00 6.64 -3.03
N ASP A 52 9.27 6.28 -3.00
CA ASP A 52 10.10 6.31 -1.80
C ASP A 52 10.26 7.74 -1.24
N ASN A 53 10.45 7.86 0.07
CA ASN A 53 10.65 9.15 0.74
C ASN A 53 12.10 9.62 0.63
N ASP A 54 12.58 9.80 -0.59
CA ASP A 54 13.89 10.37 -0.87
C ASP A 54 13.80 11.60 -1.77
N LYS A 55 14.94 12.26 -2.00
CA LYS A 55 15.01 13.45 -2.84
C LYS A 55 14.59 13.15 -4.28
N ALA A 56 15.01 12.01 -4.82
CA ALA A 56 14.72 11.63 -6.21
C ALA A 56 13.23 11.37 -6.43
N GLY A 57 12.56 10.71 -5.49
CA GLY A 57 11.11 10.47 -5.50
C GLY A 57 10.31 11.77 -5.44
N LYS A 58 10.72 12.71 -4.59
CA LYS A 58 10.10 14.05 -4.50
C LYS A 58 10.28 14.85 -5.79
N ASP A 59 11.50 14.91 -6.32
CA ASP A 59 11.80 15.59 -7.58
C ASP A 59 11.00 14.98 -8.75
N PHE A 60 10.83 13.66 -8.74
CA PHE A 60 10.04 12.94 -9.73
C PHE A 60 8.54 13.24 -9.63
N ILE A 61 7.96 13.26 -8.43
CA ILE A 61 6.57 13.67 -8.22
C ILE A 61 6.34 15.08 -8.74
N GLN A 62 7.21 16.02 -8.38
CA GLN A 62 7.08 17.40 -8.80
C GLN A 62 7.12 17.52 -10.33
N THR A 63 8.04 16.80 -10.97
CA THR A 63 8.12 16.75 -12.43
C THR A 63 6.83 16.22 -13.03
N MET A 64 6.30 15.11 -12.51
CA MET A 64 5.08 14.47 -13.04
C MET A 64 3.81 15.30 -12.79
N LYS A 65 3.71 16.00 -11.66
CA LYS A 65 2.59 16.92 -11.35
C LYS A 65 2.46 18.04 -12.38
N CYS A 66 3.56 18.45 -13.01
CA CYS A 66 3.51 19.43 -14.11
C CYS A 66 2.86 18.88 -15.39
N PHE A 67 2.83 17.56 -15.58
CA PHE A 67 2.28 16.93 -16.79
C PHE A 67 0.91 16.28 -16.58
N VAL A 68 0.64 15.80 -15.37
CA VAL A 68 -0.57 15.02 -15.04
C VAL A 68 -1.06 15.41 -13.65
N ASP A 69 -2.37 15.57 -13.49
CA ASP A 69 -2.98 15.74 -12.18
C ASP A 69 -2.87 14.44 -11.38
N LEU A 70 -2.04 14.45 -10.34
CA LEU A 70 -1.75 13.28 -9.52
C LEU A 70 -1.59 13.65 -8.04
N LYS A 71 -1.94 12.71 -7.18
CA LYS A 71 -1.75 12.78 -5.73
C LYS A 71 -0.45 12.07 -5.35
N GLU A 72 0.24 12.62 -4.36
CA GLU A 72 1.42 11.98 -3.79
C GLU A 72 1.04 11.19 -2.53
N ASP A 73 1.65 10.03 -2.38
CA ASP A 73 1.47 9.15 -1.23
C ASP A 73 2.84 8.61 -0.84
N ILE A 74 3.51 9.29 0.07
CA ILE A 74 4.90 9.03 0.47
C ILE A 74 4.89 8.48 1.91
N PRO A 75 5.71 7.47 2.25
CA PRO A 75 5.83 7.01 3.62
C PRO A 75 6.36 8.14 4.53
N THR A 76 5.61 8.48 5.58
CA THR A 76 5.88 9.68 6.39
C THR A 76 7.12 9.52 7.29
N ASN A 77 7.25 8.34 7.92
CA ASN A 77 8.29 8.08 8.93
C ASN A 77 9.38 7.12 8.44
N GLU A 78 9.13 6.39 7.35
CA GLU A 78 10.06 5.40 6.81
C GLU A 78 10.58 5.81 5.44
N LYS A 79 11.67 5.15 5.03
CA LYS A 79 12.30 5.38 3.73
C LYS A 79 11.48 4.80 2.58
N ASP A 80 10.94 3.60 2.76
CA ASP A 80 10.17 2.87 1.75
C ASP A 80 8.88 2.24 2.34
N TRP A 81 7.99 1.80 1.45
CA TRP A 81 6.73 1.17 1.84
C TRP A 81 6.91 -0.22 2.46
N ASN A 82 8.03 -0.89 2.20
CA ASN A 82 8.33 -2.19 2.77
C ASN A 82 8.66 -2.10 4.27
N ASP A 83 9.38 -1.06 4.67
CA ASP A 83 9.72 -0.78 6.07
C ASP A 83 8.49 -0.34 6.87
N VAL A 84 7.59 0.45 6.26
CA VAL A 84 6.27 0.73 6.87
C VAL A 84 5.53 -0.56 7.17
N ARG A 85 5.47 -1.48 6.20
CA ARG A 85 4.80 -2.77 6.36
C ARG A 85 5.45 -3.60 7.48
N LYS A 86 6.79 -3.67 7.53
CA LYS A 86 7.51 -4.40 8.59
C LYS A 86 7.20 -3.84 9.98
N LYS A 87 7.19 -2.51 10.15
CA LYS A 87 6.81 -1.88 11.43
C LYS A 87 5.38 -2.23 11.83
N GLN A 88 4.43 -2.12 10.90
CA GLN A 88 3.04 -2.46 11.17
C GLN A 88 2.87 -3.93 11.62
N VAL A 89 3.58 -4.87 10.98
CA VAL A 89 3.58 -6.29 11.38
C VAL A 89 4.23 -6.49 12.75
N SER A 90 5.35 -5.82 13.03
CA SER A 90 6.02 -5.91 14.34
C SER A 90 5.16 -5.35 15.49
N GLU A 91 4.44 -4.25 15.26
CA GLU A 91 3.54 -3.65 16.24
C GLU A 91 2.29 -4.51 16.48
N GLN A 92 1.77 -5.17 15.45
CA GLN A 92 0.67 -6.13 15.59
C GLN A 92 1.10 -7.35 16.42
N GLN A 93 2.28 -7.90 16.17
CA GLN A 93 2.82 -9.02 16.97
C GLN A 93 3.11 -8.61 18.43
N ALA A 94 3.60 -7.38 18.66
CA ALA A 94 3.82 -6.86 20.00
C ALA A 94 2.50 -6.61 20.77
N LYS A 95 1.42 -6.23 20.09
CA LYS A 95 0.08 -6.05 20.71
C LYS A 95 -0.60 -7.39 21.02
N GLU A 96 -0.32 -8.45 20.25
CA GLU A 96 -0.79 -9.80 20.54
C GLU A 96 -0.05 -10.46 21.72
N THR A 97 1.14 -9.98 22.10
CA THR A 97 1.88 -10.49 23.26
C THR A 97 1.47 -9.86 24.61
N THR A 98 0.64 -8.82 24.62
CA THR A 98 0.25 -8.09 25.86
C THR A 98 -1.24 -8.17 26.21
N GLN A 99 -2.01 -9.06 25.58
CA GLN A 99 -3.38 -9.35 26.02
C GLN A 99 -3.41 -10.58 26.93
N PRO A 100 -3.92 -10.49 28.18
CA PRO A 100 -4.21 -11.68 28.97
C PRO A 100 -5.32 -12.48 28.26
N LYS A 101 -4.99 -13.69 27.81
CA LYS A 101 -5.95 -14.66 27.28
C LYS A 101 -7.05 -14.90 28.32
N LYS A 102 -8.23 -14.32 28.13
CA LYS A 102 -9.45 -14.80 28.81
C LYS A 102 -9.82 -16.16 28.20
N MET A 103 -9.32 -17.23 28.81
CA MET A 103 -9.79 -18.59 28.55
C MET A 103 -11.28 -18.67 28.88
N LYS A 104 -12.10 -18.99 27.89
CA LYS A 104 -13.49 -19.43 28.14
C LYS A 104 -13.42 -20.85 28.71
N PRO A 105 -14.12 -21.16 29.81
CA PRO A 105 -14.11 -22.50 30.38
C PRO A 105 -14.75 -23.49 29.39
N ILE A 106 -14.03 -24.58 29.13
CA ILE A 106 -14.51 -25.73 28.36
C ILE A 106 -15.59 -26.40 29.23
N LYS A 107 -16.83 -26.44 28.75
CA LYS A 107 -17.88 -27.23 29.41
C LYS A 107 -17.55 -28.71 29.21
N GLU A 108 -17.22 -29.37 30.31
CA GLU A 108 -17.12 -30.81 30.42
C GLU A 108 -18.52 -31.39 30.15
N VAL A 109 -18.69 -32.06 29.01
CA VAL A 109 -19.90 -32.82 28.73
C VAL A 109 -19.74 -34.14 29.46
N GLU A 110 -20.38 -34.25 30.62
CA GLU A 110 -20.62 -35.53 31.29
C GLU A 110 -21.34 -36.46 30.31
N ARG A 111 -20.65 -37.55 29.92
CA ARG A 111 -21.28 -38.70 29.30
C ARG A 111 -22.01 -39.46 30.41
N SER A 112 -23.31 -39.22 30.54
CA SER A 112 -24.21 -40.11 31.27
C SER A 112 -24.24 -41.47 30.54
N VAL A 113 -23.94 -42.52 31.31
CA VAL A 113 -24.21 -43.93 30.98
C VAL A 113 -25.70 -44.21 31.14
#